data_AF-A0A3D2CII6-F1
#
_entry.id   AF-A0A3D2CII6-F1
#
_cell.length_a   1.000
_cell.length_b   1.000
_cell.length_c   1.000
_cell.angle_alpha   90.00
_cell.angle_beta   90.00
_cell.angle_gamma   90.00
#
_symmetry.space_group_name_H-M   'P 1'
#
loop_
_entity.id
_entity.type
_entity.pdbx_description
1 polymer ?
#
loop_
_entity_poly.entity_id
_entity_poly.type
_entity_poly.pdbx_seq_one_letter_code
_entity_poly.pdbx_strand_id
1 'polypeptide(L)'
;MKKAISAILACVLLMSVFTMLFIFNAQAESSSTTTYFVNKGDNWEYICTEIGADEDYVAAPDGWLDKTDTAEWVEGQAPFAGAWYTSSTANTKLPYGRFTLFLRKTFTVENAAALVNLVMNIIYDEDPIVYLNGKQVWTASGYKDSTYTLVSLDPSALQDGENTICVQIGNKNGGMIFDMELLSSDCDSNGYLYGSSAECVGFSSFGSVNDPSNVLDGNQSTVCGGGYNASVRQAITVNYAKEYLIDEIFIQCKNEGTSSAEDGSYGTYDLYVGKNLVASGVKAITGPNGGNTVKLDKAYRGQSLTAVITSWYGPGWACVADMMAKPCADENKEVVEQPAADENGNIYLSSATCTGFTSFGSINAPANVLDGNQTTVCGSNYNASVEQSVTVNFNVRTYVSEIFVQCKDEGTTTNEDGSRGTYDIYVVNNGVETLVASGVKAMTGTDGGSLVTLDKSVEGDAIKVVITSWQGSAWACVADISAKEGEAPARDPYDVNGDGMVSIADVSTLLDYLSGAISLEDGVGDIDKDSTINIADVTCLLDNMA
;
A
#
# COMPACT_ATOMS: atom_id res chain seq x y z
N MET A 1 -5.31 48.35 15.29
CA MET A 1 -5.49 47.92 13.89
C MET A 1 -4.27 47.17 13.32
N LYS A 2 -3.05 47.73 13.26
CA LYS A 2 -1.88 47.03 12.68
C LYS A 2 -1.48 45.70 13.37
N LYS A 3 -1.65 45.57 14.69
CA LYS A 3 -1.36 44.31 15.42
C LYS A 3 -2.41 43.22 15.23
N ALA A 4 -3.68 43.57 15.01
CA ALA A 4 -4.75 42.61 14.75
C ALA A 4 -4.65 42.05 13.31
N ILE A 5 -4.30 42.90 12.34
CA ILE A 5 -4.07 42.50 10.95
C ILE A 5 -2.84 41.57 10.85
N SER A 6 -1.79 41.78 11.65
CA SER A 6 -0.62 40.91 11.67
C SER A 6 -0.88 39.53 12.29
N ALA A 7 -1.81 39.42 13.24
CA ALA A 7 -2.19 38.14 13.84
C ALA A 7 -3.11 37.33 12.91
N ILE A 8 -4.03 38.00 12.21
CA ILE A 8 -4.89 37.38 11.18
C ILE A 8 -4.03 36.91 10.00
N LEU A 9 -3.06 37.71 9.55
CA LEU A 9 -2.17 37.32 8.45
C LEU A 9 -1.25 36.16 8.84
N ALA A 10 -0.81 36.07 10.11
CA ALA A 10 -0.05 34.93 10.61
C ALA A 10 -0.90 33.67 10.76
N CYS A 11 -2.16 33.78 11.19
CA CYS A 11 -3.09 32.64 11.24
C CYS A 11 -3.47 32.15 9.83
N VAL A 12 -3.64 33.04 8.86
CA VAL A 12 -3.90 32.68 7.45
C VAL A 12 -2.68 32.02 6.81
N LEU A 13 -1.46 32.49 7.13
CA LEU A 13 -0.21 31.83 6.68
C LEU A 13 0.04 30.47 7.37
N LEU A 14 -0.32 30.32 8.64
CA LEU A 14 -0.25 29.03 9.35
C LEU A 14 -1.30 28.04 8.86
N MET A 15 -2.52 28.50 8.55
CA MET A 15 -3.57 27.69 7.92
C MET A 15 -3.20 27.32 6.48
N SER A 16 -2.57 28.21 5.72
CA SER A 16 -2.10 27.89 4.36
C SER A 16 -0.92 26.93 4.36
N VAL A 17 -0.05 26.95 5.36
CA VAL A 17 1.04 25.96 5.50
C VAL A 17 0.51 24.62 5.99
N PHE A 18 -0.56 24.60 6.81
CA PHE A 18 -1.25 23.36 7.20
C PHE A 18 -2.06 22.76 6.04
N THR A 19 -2.70 23.57 5.20
CA THR A 19 -3.34 23.06 3.98
C THR A 19 -2.30 22.67 2.92
N MET A 20 -1.14 23.32 2.84
CA MET A 20 -0.04 22.86 1.97
C MET A 20 0.58 21.53 2.42
N LEU A 21 0.46 21.18 3.72
CA LEU A 21 0.91 19.89 4.27
C LEU A 21 -0.14 18.77 4.10
N PHE A 22 -1.41 19.11 3.86
CA PHE A 22 -2.50 18.17 3.56
C PHE A 22 -2.97 18.19 2.10
N ILE A 23 -2.36 19.03 1.26
CA ILE A 23 -2.30 18.85 -0.19
C ILE A 23 -0.92 18.25 -0.54
N PHE A 24 -0.46 17.24 0.22
CA PHE A 24 -0.18 15.99 -0.48
C PHE A 24 -1.55 15.45 -0.85
N ASN A 25 -2.11 15.99 -1.94
CA ASN A 25 -3.04 15.21 -2.72
C ASN A 25 -2.39 13.84 -2.82
N ALA A 26 -3.09 12.81 -2.36
CA ALA A 26 -3.00 11.51 -2.95
C ALA A 26 -3.37 11.63 -4.44
N GLN A 27 -2.60 12.39 -5.23
CA GLN A 27 -2.20 11.95 -6.54
C GLN A 27 -1.28 10.77 -6.27
N ALA A 28 -1.90 9.66 -5.85
CA ALA A 28 -1.23 8.40 -5.69
C ALA A 28 -0.61 8.08 -7.04
N GLU A 29 0.72 8.10 -7.03
CA GLU A 29 1.64 7.85 -8.12
C GLU A 29 1.12 6.66 -8.95
N SER A 30 0.59 6.95 -10.12
CA SER A 30 -0.05 5.99 -11.01
C SER A 30 0.95 5.22 -11.88
N SER A 31 2.25 5.38 -11.67
CA SER A 31 3.31 4.76 -12.48
C SER A 31 4.25 3.92 -11.62
N SER A 32 4.85 2.90 -12.22
CA SER A 32 6.01 2.24 -11.61
C SER A 32 7.08 3.27 -11.26
N THR A 33 7.68 3.13 -10.08
CA THR A 33 8.76 4.00 -9.65
C THR A 33 10.07 3.25 -9.75
N THR A 34 11.08 3.88 -10.36
CA THR A 34 12.47 3.44 -10.30
C THR A 34 13.28 4.48 -9.57
N THR A 35 13.86 4.08 -8.45
CA THR A 35 14.76 4.93 -7.67
C THR A 35 16.20 4.54 -7.94
N TYR A 36 17.00 5.47 -8.45
CA TYR A 36 18.42 5.29 -8.65
C TYR A 36 19.19 5.81 -7.44
N PHE A 37 19.87 4.90 -6.74
CA PHE A 37 20.74 5.22 -5.61
C PHE A 37 22.16 5.56 -6.05
N VAL A 38 22.62 4.88 -7.11
CA VAL A 38 23.89 5.13 -7.80
C VAL A 38 23.62 5.04 -9.29
N ASN A 39 24.11 6.00 -10.06
CA ASN A 39 23.96 6.02 -11.51
C ASN A 39 25.24 5.54 -12.20
N LYS A 40 25.07 4.98 -13.39
CA LYS A 40 26.20 4.72 -14.31
C LYS A 40 26.97 6.02 -14.54
N GLY A 41 28.29 5.94 -14.52
CA GLY A 41 29.14 7.10 -14.74
C GLY A 41 29.15 8.11 -13.60
N ASP A 42 28.67 7.75 -12.41
CA ASP A 42 28.80 8.57 -11.21
C ASP A 42 30.27 8.76 -10.81
N ASN A 43 30.51 9.79 -10.00
CA ASN A 43 31.78 9.96 -9.29
C ASN A 43 31.85 9.01 -8.08
N TRP A 44 33.03 8.45 -7.90
CA TRP A 44 33.41 7.56 -6.78
C TRP A 44 34.69 8.06 -6.14
N GLU A 45 34.77 7.89 -4.83
CA GLU A 45 36.05 7.92 -4.14
C GLU A 45 36.76 6.59 -4.40
N TYR A 46 38.04 6.64 -4.75
CA TYR A 46 38.84 5.44 -4.98
C TYR A 46 40.27 5.53 -4.45
N ILE A 47 40.83 4.36 -4.17
CA ILE A 47 42.26 4.13 -3.96
C ILE A 47 42.69 3.05 -4.94
N CYS A 48 43.75 3.33 -5.70
CA CYS A 48 44.35 2.38 -6.62
C CYS A 48 45.78 2.09 -6.17
N THR A 49 46.09 0.81 -5.92
CA THR A 49 47.40 0.36 -5.43
C THR A 49 48.00 -0.64 -6.40
N GLU A 50 49.15 -0.34 -6.98
CA GLU A 50 49.91 -1.27 -7.82
C GLU A 50 50.35 -2.50 -7.02
N ILE A 51 50.36 -3.67 -7.67
CA ILE A 51 50.70 -4.95 -7.03
C ILE A 51 51.83 -5.68 -7.76
N GLY A 52 52.52 -6.55 -7.03
CA GLY A 52 53.61 -7.37 -7.56
C GLY A 52 53.14 -8.43 -8.58
N ALA A 53 54.10 -9.06 -9.26
CA ALA A 53 53.81 -10.10 -10.26
C ALA A 53 53.19 -11.37 -9.66
N ASP A 54 53.48 -11.65 -8.38
CA ASP A 54 53.01 -12.83 -7.65
C ASP A 54 51.83 -12.52 -6.69
N GLU A 55 51.27 -11.31 -6.76
CA GLU A 55 50.15 -10.86 -5.93
C GLU A 55 48.88 -10.72 -6.75
N ASP A 56 47.76 -11.17 -6.20
CA ASP A 56 46.44 -11.03 -6.85
C ASP A 56 45.68 -9.79 -6.37
N TYR A 57 45.75 -9.47 -5.07
CA TYR A 57 45.13 -8.29 -4.45
C TYR A 57 45.93 -7.83 -3.23
N VAL A 58 45.92 -6.53 -2.93
CA VAL A 58 46.39 -6.00 -1.63
C VAL A 58 45.27 -6.07 -0.59
N ALA A 59 45.64 -5.98 0.69
CA ALA A 59 44.66 -5.82 1.77
C ALA A 59 43.92 -4.48 1.64
N ALA A 60 42.61 -4.50 1.90
CA ALA A 60 41.80 -3.30 1.93
C ALA A 60 42.26 -2.34 3.06
N PRO A 61 42.10 -1.02 2.89
CA PRO A 61 42.32 -0.06 3.98
C PRO A 61 41.41 -0.36 5.17
N ASP A 62 41.96 -0.34 6.40
CA ASP A 62 41.18 -0.48 7.63
C ASP A 62 40.17 0.67 7.74
N GLY A 63 38.88 0.36 7.90
CA GLY A 63 37.80 1.36 7.97
C GLY A 63 37.25 1.82 6.62
N TRP A 64 37.65 1.17 5.51
CA TRP A 64 37.13 1.49 4.17
C TRP A 64 35.62 1.29 4.05
N LEU A 65 35.10 0.19 4.60
CA LEU A 65 33.72 -0.26 4.43
C LEU A 65 32.67 0.63 5.10
N ASP A 66 33.05 1.34 6.16
CA ASP A 66 32.20 2.22 6.96
C ASP A 66 32.67 3.69 6.92
N LYS A 67 33.59 4.00 6.01
CA LYS A 67 34.17 5.33 5.81
C LYS A 67 34.81 5.94 7.08
N THR A 68 35.29 5.09 7.99
CA THR A 68 35.98 5.49 9.23
C THR A 68 37.49 5.58 9.09
N ASP A 69 38.04 5.16 7.94
CA ASP A 69 39.46 5.26 7.67
C ASP A 69 39.96 6.71 7.54
N THR A 70 41.27 6.86 7.59
CA THR A 70 41.97 8.15 7.46
C THR A 70 42.82 8.22 6.19
N ALA A 71 42.62 7.29 5.25
CA ALA A 71 43.37 7.28 4.01
C ALA A 71 42.96 8.46 3.12
N GLU A 72 43.88 8.90 2.26
CA GLU A 72 43.57 9.94 1.27
C GLU A 72 42.93 9.27 0.05
N TRP A 73 41.63 9.53 -0.15
CA TRP A 73 40.86 9.04 -1.29
C TRP A 73 40.86 10.07 -2.42
N VAL A 74 40.95 9.59 -3.66
CA VAL A 74 40.86 10.43 -4.86
C VAL A 74 39.47 10.29 -5.45
N GLU A 75 38.92 11.33 -6.07
CA GLU A 75 37.68 11.22 -6.82
C GLU A 75 37.94 10.87 -8.29
N GLY A 76 37.12 9.98 -8.84
CA GLY A 76 37.13 9.62 -10.25
C GLY A 76 35.72 9.34 -10.75
N GLN A 77 35.46 9.64 -12.01
CA GLN A 77 34.19 9.34 -12.67
C GLN A 77 34.26 7.95 -13.30
N ALA A 78 33.25 7.11 -13.05
CA ALA A 78 33.09 5.85 -13.77
C ALA A 78 32.73 6.10 -15.26
N PRO A 79 32.95 5.16 -16.19
CA PRO A 79 33.66 3.89 -16.02
C PRO A 79 35.15 4.08 -15.69
N PHE A 80 35.61 3.28 -14.74
CA PHE A 80 37.03 3.12 -14.42
C PHE A 80 37.62 2.05 -15.33
N ALA A 81 38.77 2.30 -15.94
CA ALA A 81 39.43 1.28 -16.73
C ALA A 81 40.95 1.35 -16.66
N GLY A 82 41.62 0.20 -16.77
CA GLY A 82 43.06 0.13 -16.90
C GLY A 82 43.57 0.88 -18.15
N ALA A 83 44.81 1.37 -18.10
CA ALA A 83 45.37 2.19 -19.17
C ALA A 83 45.39 1.53 -20.58
N TRP A 84 45.38 0.18 -20.66
CA TRP A 84 45.32 -0.56 -21.92
C TRP A 84 43.92 -0.69 -22.50
N TYR A 85 42.87 -0.33 -21.76
CA TYR A 85 41.51 -0.41 -22.26
C TYR A 85 41.30 0.65 -23.34
N THR A 86 41.21 0.22 -24.60
CA THR A 86 41.25 1.12 -25.76
C THR A 86 39.91 1.74 -26.11
N SER A 87 38.82 1.34 -25.43
CA SER A 87 37.51 1.96 -25.61
C SER A 87 37.51 3.41 -25.10
N SER A 88 36.80 4.28 -25.82
CA SER A 88 36.52 5.67 -25.43
C SER A 88 35.50 5.79 -24.30
N THR A 89 35.00 4.67 -23.76
CA THR A 89 33.97 4.66 -22.72
C THR A 89 34.49 4.93 -21.31
N ALA A 90 35.80 4.85 -21.06
CA ALA A 90 36.36 5.06 -19.73
C ALA A 90 36.61 6.54 -19.44
N ASN A 91 36.01 7.05 -18.36
CA ASN A 91 36.20 8.41 -17.88
C ASN A 91 37.40 8.53 -16.95
N THR A 92 37.64 7.53 -16.10
CA THR A 92 38.84 7.46 -15.24
C THR A 92 39.80 6.37 -15.73
N LYS A 93 41.00 6.78 -16.13
CA LYS A 93 42.08 5.87 -16.54
C LYS A 93 42.99 5.56 -15.35
N LEU A 94 43.14 4.28 -15.06
CA LEU A 94 43.98 3.76 -13.99
C LEU A 94 45.37 3.39 -14.50
N PRO A 95 46.37 3.18 -13.62
CA PRO A 95 47.75 2.92 -14.01
C PRO A 95 47.93 1.79 -15.03
N TYR A 96 49.08 1.82 -15.70
CA TYR A 96 49.60 0.63 -16.38
C TYR A 96 50.04 -0.38 -15.32
N GLY A 97 49.88 -1.66 -15.60
CA GLY A 97 50.35 -2.74 -14.73
C GLY A 97 49.22 -3.43 -13.98
N ARG A 98 49.64 -4.22 -12.99
CA ARG A 98 48.74 -4.91 -12.08
C ARG A 98 48.40 -3.98 -10.93
N PHE A 99 47.15 -3.97 -10.48
CA PHE A 99 46.73 -3.15 -9.34
C PHE A 99 45.47 -3.71 -8.66
N THR A 100 45.23 -3.27 -7.43
CA THR A 100 43.93 -3.38 -6.74
C THR A 100 43.28 -2.01 -6.68
N LEU A 101 41.98 -1.97 -6.95
CA LEU A 101 41.14 -0.79 -6.89
C LEU A 101 40.08 -0.99 -5.80
N PHE A 102 40.07 -0.08 -4.85
CA PHE A 102 38.99 0.07 -3.87
C PHE A 102 38.19 1.30 -4.25
N LEU A 103 36.87 1.16 -4.36
CA LEU A 103 35.94 2.26 -4.59
C LEU A 103 34.94 2.35 -3.45
N ARG A 104 34.43 3.54 -3.18
CA ARG A 104 33.29 3.75 -2.31
C ARG A 104 32.44 4.94 -2.71
N LYS A 105 31.17 4.88 -2.35
CA LYS A 105 30.20 5.95 -2.58
C LYS A 105 29.10 5.88 -1.51
N THR A 106 28.66 7.05 -1.05
CA THR A 106 27.49 7.16 -0.17
C THR A 106 26.25 7.57 -0.95
N PHE A 107 25.09 7.15 -0.46
CA PHE A 107 23.78 7.53 -0.97
C PHE A 107 22.75 7.48 0.16
N THR A 108 21.59 8.10 -0.03
CA THR A 108 20.54 8.15 0.99
C THR A 108 19.34 7.30 0.56
N VAL A 109 18.76 6.57 1.52
CA VAL A 109 17.49 5.86 1.38
C VAL A 109 16.51 6.44 2.38
N GLU A 110 15.34 6.91 1.92
CA GLU A 110 14.35 7.53 2.81
C GLU A 110 13.64 6.52 3.71
N ASN A 111 13.23 5.38 3.12
CA ASN A 111 12.55 4.29 3.81
C ASN A 111 12.99 2.96 3.20
N ALA A 112 13.97 2.30 3.83
CA ALA A 112 14.51 1.04 3.36
C ALA A 112 13.49 -0.10 3.45
N ALA A 113 12.58 -0.04 4.42
CA ALA A 113 11.54 -1.05 4.60
C ALA A 113 10.46 -1.03 3.49
N ALA A 114 10.37 0.06 2.72
CA ALA A 114 9.45 0.17 1.58
C ALA A 114 10.01 -0.48 0.29
N LEU A 115 11.31 -0.78 0.24
CA LEU A 115 11.95 -1.32 -0.96
C LEU A 115 11.78 -2.84 -1.03
N VAL A 116 11.03 -3.30 -2.04
CA VAL A 116 10.78 -4.74 -2.25
C VAL A 116 11.89 -5.43 -3.04
N ASN A 117 12.75 -4.66 -3.72
CA ASN A 117 13.90 -5.18 -4.44
C ASN A 117 15.11 -4.25 -4.35
N LEU A 118 16.26 -4.78 -4.74
CA LEU A 118 17.48 -4.02 -4.98
C LEU A 118 18.21 -4.65 -6.15
N VAL A 119 18.55 -3.85 -7.16
CA VAL A 119 19.17 -4.32 -8.39
C VAL A 119 20.44 -3.54 -8.63
N MET A 120 21.52 -4.27 -8.85
CA MET A 120 22.78 -3.74 -9.36
C MET A 120 22.90 -4.08 -10.84
N ASN A 121 23.18 -3.09 -11.66
CA ASN A 121 23.49 -3.30 -13.07
C ASN A 121 24.95 -2.92 -13.32
N ILE A 122 25.80 -3.90 -13.60
CA ILE A 122 27.27 -3.78 -13.51
C ILE A 122 27.96 -4.23 -14.81
N ILE A 123 29.04 -3.53 -15.17
CA ILE A 123 30.09 -4.04 -16.07
C ILE A 123 31.39 -4.22 -15.27
N TYR A 124 32.11 -5.30 -15.56
CA TYR A 124 33.36 -5.60 -14.87
C TYR A 124 34.30 -6.45 -15.73
N ASP A 125 35.60 -6.35 -15.49
CA ASP A 125 36.62 -7.31 -15.92
C ASP A 125 37.57 -7.55 -14.74
N GLU A 126 37.82 -8.83 -14.43
CA GLU A 126 38.38 -9.43 -13.20
C GLU A 126 37.33 -9.74 -12.11
N ASP A 127 37.76 -9.95 -10.85
CA ASP A 127 36.91 -10.53 -9.81
C ASP A 127 36.38 -9.46 -8.83
N PRO A 128 35.26 -8.78 -9.11
CA PRO A 128 34.71 -7.77 -8.20
C PRO A 128 34.15 -8.40 -6.92
N ILE A 129 34.26 -7.66 -5.83
CA ILE A 129 33.58 -7.91 -4.56
C ILE A 129 32.85 -6.63 -4.17
N VAL A 130 31.54 -6.72 -3.96
CA VAL A 130 30.67 -5.58 -3.64
C VAL A 130 30.14 -5.72 -2.22
N TYR A 131 30.26 -4.63 -1.48
CA TYR A 131 29.80 -4.49 -0.11
C TYR A 131 28.77 -3.38 0.01
N LEU A 132 27.78 -3.57 0.86
CA LEU A 132 26.79 -2.56 1.22
C LEU A 132 26.71 -2.47 2.74
N ASN A 133 26.97 -1.29 3.29
CA ASN A 133 27.04 -1.04 4.74
C ASN A 133 27.93 -2.07 5.47
N GLY A 134 29.08 -2.40 4.87
CA GLY A 134 30.03 -3.38 5.40
C GLY A 134 29.66 -4.85 5.23
N LYS A 135 28.45 -5.19 4.77
CA LYS A 135 28.06 -6.57 4.42
C LYS A 135 28.46 -6.85 2.97
N GLN A 136 29.18 -7.95 2.73
CA GLN A 136 29.40 -8.43 1.35
C GLN A 136 28.05 -8.87 0.75
N VAL A 137 27.62 -8.21 -0.32
CA VAL A 137 26.33 -8.49 -0.98
C VAL A 137 26.51 -9.27 -2.28
N TRP A 138 27.67 -9.18 -2.92
CA TRP A 138 27.92 -9.88 -4.18
C TRP A 138 29.41 -10.03 -4.51
N THR A 139 29.75 -11.07 -5.28
CA THR A 139 31.07 -11.23 -5.89
C THR A 139 30.94 -12.02 -7.19
N ALA A 140 31.87 -11.80 -8.13
CA ALA A 140 31.99 -12.59 -9.35
C ALA A 140 33.44 -12.90 -9.68
N SER A 141 33.64 -13.76 -10.68
CA SER A 141 34.95 -14.07 -11.25
C SER A 141 34.92 -13.96 -12.77
N GLY A 142 36.06 -13.60 -13.37
CA GLY A 142 36.16 -13.46 -14.83
C GLY A 142 35.72 -12.08 -15.33
N TYR A 143 34.96 -11.99 -16.41
CA TYR A 143 34.61 -10.68 -17.00
C TYR A 143 33.24 -10.65 -17.67
N LYS A 144 32.61 -9.46 -17.60
CA LYS A 144 31.37 -9.04 -18.27
C LYS A 144 31.51 -7.57 -18.67
N ASP A 145 32.30 -7.34 -19.71
CA ASP A 145 32.79 -6.01 -20.13
C ASP A 145 32.11 -5.47 -21.40
N SER A 146 31.27 -6.28 -22.06
CA SER A 146 30.60 -5.92 -23.31
C SER A 146 29.17 -5.38 -23.13
N THR A 147 28.50 -5.72 -22.02
CA THR A 147 27.15 -5.26 -21.68
C THR A 147 26.95 -5.25 -20.18
N TYR A 148 26.20 -4.26 -19.68
CA TYR A 148 25.75 -4.23 -18.30
C TYR A 148 24.92 -5.48 -17.96
N THR A 149 25.20 -6.07 -16.81
CA THR A 149 24.54 -7.27 -16.32
C THR A 149 23.74 -6.94 -15.07
N LEU A 150 22.45 -7.28 -15.07
CA LEU A 150 21.56 -7.14 -13.91
C LEU A 150 21.84 -8.24 -12.87
N VAL A 151 21.92 -7.83 -11.62
CA VAL A 151 22.16 -8.67 -10.45
C VAL A 151 21.18 -8.25 -9.36
N SER A 152 20.31 -9.17 -8.93
CA SER A 152 19.45 -8.94 -7.76
C SER A 152 20.27 -9.04 -6.48
N LEU A 153 20.09 -8.05 -5.60
CA LEU A 153 20.69 -7.98 -4.28
C LEU A 153 19.60 -8.06 -3.21
N ASP A 154 19.99 -8.46 -2.01
CA ASP A 154 19.11 -8.49 -0.84
C ASP A 154 18.90 -7.06 -0.29
N PRO A 155 17.68 -6.49 -0.38
CA PRO A 155 17.42 -5.12 0.06
C PRO A 155 17.58 -4.95 1.58
N SER A 156 17.58 -6.02 2.39
CA SER A 156 17.82 -5.93 3.84
C SER A 156 19.23 -5.47 4.23
N ALA A 157 20.14 -5.36 3.26
CA ALA A 157 21.45 -4.75 3.46
C ALA A 157 21.39 -3.21 3.52
N LEU A 158 20.27 -2.58 3.15
CA LEU A 158 20.03 -1.15 3.26
C LEU A 158 19.55 -0.75 4.66
N GLN A 159 19.76 0.52 5.00
CA GLN A 159 19.21 1.17 6.18
C GLN A 159 18.57 2.51 5.83
N ASP A 160 17.70 3.02 6.70
CA ASP A 160 17.19 4.39 6.56
C ASP A 160 18.33 5.41 6.72
N GLY A 161 18.30 6.47 5.92
CA GLY A 161 19.33 7.49 5.88
C GLY A 161 20.53 7.12 5.01
N GLU A 162 21.73 7.48 5.46
CA GLU A 162 22.97 7.30 4.69
C GLU A 162 23.38 5.82 4.62
N ASN A 163 23.71 5.36 3.41
CA ASN A 163 24.22 4.05 3.09
C ASN A 163 25.57 4.20 2.37
N THR A 164 26.45 3.21 2.52
CA THR A 164 27.74 3.16 1.81
C THR A 164 27.83 1.90 0.96
N ILE A 165 28.09 2.07 -0.33
CA ILE A 165 28.47 0.97 -1.23
C ILE A 165 29.98 1.03 -1.50
N CYS A 166 30.62 -0.13 -1.40
CA CYS A 166 32.05 -0.29 -1.61
C CYS A 166 32.33 -1.41 -2.61
N VAL A 167 33.33 -1.23 -3.47
CA VAL A 167 33.74 -2.23 -4.46
C VAL A 167 35.24 -2.44 -4.43
N GLN A 168 35.66 -3.70 -4.29
CA GLN A 168 37.03 -4.13 -4.55
C GLN A 168 37.07 -4.81 -5.91
N ILE A 169 37.96 -4.39 -6.78
CA ILE A 169 38.28 -5.07 -8.04
C ILE A 169 39.77 -4.88 -8.32
N GLY A 170 40.35 -5.56 -9.29
CA GLY A 170 41.76 -5.39 -9.63
C GLY A 170 42.01 -5.60 -11.11
N ASN A 171 43.26 -5.44 -11.50
CA ASN A 171 43.74 -5.73 -12.84
C ASN A 171 44.91 -6.70 -12.72
N LYS A 172 44.74 -7.96 -13.13
CA LYS A 172 45.81 -8.97 -13.03
C LYS A 172 46.46 -9.20 -14.39
N ASN A 173 45.67 -9.20 -15.45
CA ASN A 173 46.12 -9.57 -16.80
C ASN A 173 45.97 -8.45 -17.85
N GLY A 174 45.48 -7.27 -17.45
CA GLY A 174 45.11 -6.18 -18.35
C GLY A 174 43.62 -6.24 -18.71
N GLY A 175 43.06 -5.13 -19.20
CA GLY A 175 41.66 -5.09 -19.67
C GLY A 175 40.62 -4.61 -18.66
N MET A 176 40.98 -4.50 -17.37
CA MET A 176 40.05 -4.11 -16.29
C MET A 176 39.15 -2.94 -16.68
N ILE A 177 37.84 -3.13 -16.50
CA ILE A 177 36.81 -2.08 -16.50
C ILE A 177 35.90 -2.25 -15.27
N PHE A 178 35.34 -1.16 -14.76
CA PHE A 178 34.28 -1.15 -13.76
C PHE A 178 33.36 0.06 -13.94
N ASP A 179 32.05 -0.19 -13.99
CA ASP A 179 30.99 0.81 -13.79
C ASP A 179 29.73 0.08 -13.31
N MET A 180 28.89 0.78 -12.54
CA MET A 180 27.63 0.22 -12.07
C MET A 180 26.58 1.31 -11.81
N GLU A 181 25.33 0.90 -11.85
CA GLU A 181 24.21 1.57 -11.18
C GLU A 181 23.62 0.65 -10.10
N LEU A 182 23.04 1.26 -9.09
CA LEU A 182 22.28 0.61 -8.03
C LEU A 182 20.91 1.26 -7.99
N LEU A 183 19.86 0.47 -8.14
CA LEU A 183 18.49 0.95 -8.22
C LEU A 183 17.50 0.01 -7.52
N SER A 184 16.36 0.57 -7.11
CA SER A 184 15.15 -0.17 -6.77
C SER A 184 14.10 0.13 -7.83
N SER A 185 13.30 -0.85 -8.18
CA SER A 185 12.21 -0.70 -9.16
C SER A 185 11.01 -1.47 -8.69
N ASP A 186 9.84 -0.85 -8.73
CA ASP A 186 8.59 -1.55 -8.41
C ASP A 186 8.29 -2.68 -9.41
N CYS A 187 8.88 -2.61 -10.61
CA CYS A 187 8.68 -3.57 -11.69
C CYS A 187 9.93 -4.37 -12.07
N ASP A 188 9.72 -5.60 -12.54
CA ASP A 188 10.72 -6.43 -13.23
C ASP A 188 11.03 -5.90 -14.64
N SER A 189 11.93 -6.58 -15.35
CA SER A 189 12.32 -6.21 -16.72
C SER A 189 11.20 -6.35 -17.76
N ASN A 190 10.10 -7.05 -17.43
CA ASN A 190 8.93 -7.23 -18.27
C ASN A 190 7.80 -6.24 -17.93
N GLY A 191 8.00 -5.40 -16.91
CA GLY A 191 7.04 -4.42 -16.41
C GLY A 191 6.06 -4.95 -15.36
N TYR A 192 6.26 -6.16 -14.83
CA TYR A 192 5.42 -6.72 -13.77
C TYR A 192 5.85 -6.22 -12.39
N LEU A 193 4.88 -5.84 -11.56
CA LEU A 193 5.09 -5.41 -10.18
C LEU A 193 5.66 -6.54 -9.33
N TYR A 194 6.66 -6.21 -8.50
CA TYR A 194 7.12 -7.08 -7.44
C TYR A 194 6.11 -7.11 -6.28
N GLY A 195 5.62 -8.30 -5.94
CA GLY A 195 4.83 -8.49 -4.72
C GLY A 195 5.68 -8.32 -3.47
N SER A 196 5.17 -7.60 -2.47
CA SER A 196 5.81 -7.42 -1.16
C SER A 196 5.56 -8.61 -0.22
N SER A 197 4.41 -9.25 -0.36
CA SER A 197 4.04 -10.46 0.39
C SER A 197 2.90 -11.19 -0.32
N ALA A 198 2.60 -12.41 0.12
CA ALA A 198 1.45 -13.16 -0.36
C ALA A 198 0.75 -13.91 0.78
N GLU A 199 -0.55 -14.14 0.61
CA GLU A 199 -1.42 -14.79 1.58
C GLU A 199 -2.33 -15.82 0.88
N CYS A 200 -2.60 -16.94 1.55
CA CYS A 200 -3.58 -17.92 1.11
C CYS A 200 -4.69 -18.05 2.16
N VAL A 201 -5.95 -17.81 1.78
CA VAL A 201 -7.15 -17.95 2.63
C VAL A 201 -7.94 -19.21 2.23
N GLY A 202 -8.49 -19.91 3.21
CA GLY A 202 -9.35 -21.08 2.98
C GLY A 202 -8.60 -22.38 2.67
N PHE A 203 -7.28 -22.40 2.84
CA PHE A 203 -6.44 -23.59 2.72
C PHE A 203 -5.93 -24.04 4.08
N SER A 204 -5.64 -25.33 4.21
CA SER A 204 -5.05 -25.92 5.42
C SER A 204 -3.81 -26.72 5.04
N SER A 205 -2.78 -26.69 5.88
CA SER A 205 -1.47 -27.36 5.71
C SER A 205 -0.58 -26.74 4.62
N PHE A 206 0.41 -25.96 5.06
CA PHE A 206 1.46 -25.39 4.20
C PHE A 206 2.79 -26.13 4.36
N GLY A 207 3.57 -26.17 3.30
CA GLY A 207 4.93 -26.71 3.25
C GLY A 207 5.68 -26.11 2.08
N SER A 208 6.90 -26.61 1.80
CA SER A 208 7.82 -25.99 0.82
C SER A 208 7.29 -25.91 -0.62
N VAL A 209 6.23 -26.65 -0.97
CA VAL A 209 5.66 -26.66 -2.33
C VAL A 209 4.40 -25.80 -2.44
N ASN A 210 3.69 -25.54 -1.33
CA ASN A 210 2.39 -24.86 -1.35
C ASN A 210 2.30 -23.62 -0.45
N ASP A 211 3.44 -23.03 -0.11
CA ASP A 211 3.56 -21.83 0.71
C ASP A 211 3.02 -20.57 -0.01
N PRO A 212 2.38 -19.62 0.70
CA PRO A 212 1.97 -18.35 0.13
C PRO A 212 3.05 -17.64 -0.69
N SER A 213 4.30 -17.61 -0.23
CA SER A 213 5.36 -16.85 -0.91
C SER A 213 5.71 -17.39 -2.30
N ASN A 214 5.36 -18.65 -2.59
CA ASN A 214 5.68 -19.29 -3.86
C ASN A 214 4.97 -18.63 -5.05
N VAL A 215 3.86 -17.91 -4.83
CA VAL A 215 3.19 -17.18 -5.92
C VAL A 215 4.04 -16.02 -6.48
N LEU A 216 5.15 -15.69 -5.82
CA LEU A 216 6.04 -14.58 -6.16
C LEU A 216 7.40 -15.04 -6.72
N ASP A 217 7.66 -16.36 -6.76
CA ASP A 217 9.02 -16.88 -7.00
C ASP A 217 9.34 -17.13 -8.49
N GLY A 218 8.35 -16.96 -9.38
CA GLY A 218 8.47 -17.23 -10.81
C GLY A 218 8.64 -18.70 -11.18
N ASN A 219 8.41 -19.63 -10.23
CA ASN A 219 8.60 -21.05 -10.39
C ASN A 219 7.25 -21.79 -10.45
N GLN A 220 6.93 -22.27 -11.65
CA GLN A 220 5.68 -22.98 -11.92
C GLN A 220 5.51 -24.35 -11.22
N SER A 221 6.53 -24.82 -10.50
CA SER A 221 6.50 -26.09 -9.75
C SER A 221 6.08 -25.92 -8.30
N THR A 222 6.21 -24.71 -7.77
CA THR A 222 5.79 -24.26 -6.45
C THR A 222 4.51 -23.43 -6.60
N VAL A 223 3.68 -23.39 -5.56
CA VAL A 223 2.36 -22.75 -5.62
C VAL A 223 1.96 -22.14 -4.29
N CYS A 224 0.95 -21.27 -4.30
CA CYS A 224 0.06 -21.03 -3.16
C CYS A 224 -1.27 -21.75 -3.42
N GLY A 225 -1.68 -22.62 -2.50
CA GLY A 225 -2.96 -23.34 -2.60
C GLY A 225 -2.96 -24.75 -2.00
N GLY A 226 -3.96 -25.54 -2.34
CA GLY A 226 -4.15 -26.87 -1.77
C GLY A 226 -5.42 -27.58 -2.24
N GLY A 227 -6.01 -28.42 -1.37
CA GLY A 227 -7.25 -29.12 -1.71
C GLY A 227 -8.43 -28.16 -1.91
N TYR A 228 -9.18 -28.33 -3.01
CA TYR A 228 -10.35 -27.51 -3.29
C TYR A 228 -11.50 -27.81 -2.31
N ASN A 229 -12.14 -26.77 -1.80
CA ASN A 229 -13.35 -26.89 -0.98
C ASN A 229 -14.35 -25.79 -1.37
N ALA A 230 -15.38 -26.16 -2.14
CA ALA A 230 -16.41 -25.24 -2.61
C ALA A 230 -17.25 -24.59 -1.49
N SER A 231 -17.22 -25.12 -0.26
CA SER A 231 -17.93 -24.54 0.89
C SER A 231 -17.11 -23.50 1.65
N VAL A 232 -15.86 -23.27 1.25
CA VAL A 232 -14.96 -22.30 1.87
C VAL A 232 -14.46 -21.35 0.80
N ARG A 233 -14.46 -20.05 1.08
CA ARG A 233 -13.84 -19.08 0.19
C ARG A 233 -12.33 -19.34 0.15
N GLN A 234 -11.85 -19.85 -0.98
CA GLN A 234 -10.44 -20.11 -1.22
C GLN A 234 -9.85 -19.02 -2.10
N ALA A 235 -8.85 -18.31 -1.58
CA ALA A 235 -8.26 -17.18 -2.29
C ALA A 235 -6.76 -17.06 -2.04
N ILE A 236 -6.09 -16.54 -3.06
CA ILE A 236 -4.66 -16.24 -3.07
C ILE A 236 -4.54 -14.74 -3.30
N THR A 237 -3.80 -14.05 -2.43
CA THR A 237 -3.60 -12.61 -2.51
C THR A 237 -2.13 -12.29 -2.59
N VAL A 238 -1.74 -11.46 -3.56
CA VAL A 238 -0.44 -10.80 -3.63
C VAL A 238 -0.63 -9.37 -3.17
N ASN A 239 0.16 -8.94 -2.19
CA ASN A 239 0.21 -7.56 -1.73
C ASN A 239 1.37 -6.84 -2.40
N TYR A 240 1.21 -5.54 -2.62
CA TYR A 240 2.22 -4.64 -3.17
C TYR A 240 2.68 -3.63 -2.11
N ALA A 241 3.85 -3.02 -2.33
CA ALA A 241 4.43 -2.07 -1.38
C ALA A 241 3.57 -0.82 -1.14
N LYS A 242 2.82 -0.40 -2.18
CA LYS A 242 1.91 0.74 -2.18
C LYS A 242 0.74 0.48 -3.12
N GLU A 243 -0.23 1.40 -3.16
CA GLU A 243 -1.30 1.35 -4.15
C GLU A 243 -0.77 1.67 -5.56
N TYR A 244 -1.27 0.94 -6.56
CA TYR A 244 -1.01 1.17 -7.97
C TYR A 244 -2.32 1.31 -8.74
N LEU A 245 -2.27 1.91 -9.92
CA LEU A 245 -3.29 1.73 -10.94
C LEU A 245 -2.91 0.50 -11.78
N ILE A 246 -3.75 -0.54 -11.78
CA ILE A 246 -3.47 -1.81 -12.45
C ILE A 246 -4.42 -1.99 -13.63
N ASP A 247 -3.89 -2.38 -14.78
CA ASP A 247 -4.69 -2.59 -16.00
C ASP A 247 -4.34 -3.87 -16.79
N GLU A 248 -3.33 -4.61 -16.35
CA GLU A 248 -2.98 -5.93 -16.91
C GLU A 248 -2.62 -6.88 -15.77
N ILE A 249 -3.20 -8.07 -15.79
CA ILE A 249 -2.97 -9.13 -14.81
C ILE A 249 -2.49 -10.36 -15.54
N PHE A 250 -1.45 -10.99 -15.04
CA PHE A 250 -1.06 -12.33 -15.42
C PHE A 250 -1.30 -13.28 -14.25
N ILE A 251 -1.94 -14.41 -14.53
CA ILE A 251 -2.15 -15.48 -13.55
C ILE A 251 -1.82 -16.82 -14.18
N GLN A 252 -1.07 -17.64 -13.46
CA GLN A 252 -0.66 -18.94 -13.90
C GLN A 252 -0.95 -20.01 -12.86
N CYS A 253 -1.52 -21.12 -13.33
CA CYS A 253 -1.72 -22.31 -12.51
C CYS A 253 -0.45 -23.16 -12.53
N LYS A 254 -0.30 -24.04 -11.53
CA LYS A 254 0.79 -25.02 -11.48
C LYS A 254 0.91 -25.79 -12.77
N ASN A 255 2.14 -26.04 -13.19
CA ASN A 255 2.39 -26.96 -14.29
C ASN A 255 2.23 -28.42 -13.81
N GLU A 256 1.05 -28.99 -14.04
CA GLU A 256 0.77 -30.41 -13.82
C GLU A 256 0.88 -31.25 -15.11
N GLY A 257 1.41 -30.67 -16.19
CA GLY A 257 1.40 -31.27 -17.51
C GLY A 257 0.09 -31.01 -18.25
N THR A 258 -0.54 -32.06 -18.80
CA THR A 258 -1.74 -31.96 -19.65
C THR A 258 -3.03 -32.15 -18.84
N SER A 259 -3.94 -31.19 -18.95
CA SER A 259 -5.32 -31.33 -18.43
C SER A 259 -6.18 -32.24 -19.32
N SER A 260 -7.25 -32.81 -18.76
CA SER A 260 -8.29 -33.51 -19.53
C SER A 260 -9.28 -32.57 -20.21
N ALA A 261 -9.30 -31.28 -19.87
CA ALA A 261 -10.06 -30.26 -20.58
C ALA A 261 -9.36 -29.89 -21.90
N GLU A 262 -10.15 -29.69 -22.96
CA GLU A 262 -9.64 -29.35 -24.30
C GLU A 262 -8.84 -28.04 -24.32
N ASP A 263 -9.11 -27.15 -23.37
CA ASP A 263 -8.45 -25.85 -23.21
C ASP A 263 -7.28 -25.86 -22.21
N GLY A 264 -6.94 -27.02 -21.65
CA GLY A 264 -5.85 -27.13 -20.69
C GLY A 264 -6.15 -26.58 -19.29
N SER A 265 -7.42 -26.27 -18.96
CA SER A 265 -7.79 -25.69 -17.67
C SER A 265 -8.18 -26.73 -16.60
N TYR A 266 -7.93 -26.39 -15.32
CA TYR A 266 -8.37 -27.19 -14.17
C TYR A 266 -9.41 -26.51 -13.29
N GLY A 267 -9.76 -25.26 -13.57
CA GLY A 267 -10.64 -24.47 -12.71
C GLY A 267 -10.79 -23.05 -13.22
N THR A 268 -11.45 -22.23 -12.41
CA THR A 268 -11.69 -20.81 -12.70
C THR A 268 -11.41 -19.92 -11.50
N TYR A 269 -11.03 -18.69 -11.79
CA TYR A 269 -10.78 -17.64 -10.82
C TYR A 269 -11.66 -16.42 -11.08
N ASP A 270 -12.07 -15.78 -9.98
CA ASP A 270 -12.47 -14.38 -9.98
C ASP A 270 -11.28 -13.55 -9.49
N LEU A 271 -10.91 -12.52 -10.24
CA LEU A 271 -9.76 -11.66 -9.99
C LEU A 271 -10.21 -10.32 -9.42
N TYR A 272 -9.50 -9.87 -8.38
CA TYR A 272 -9.76 -8.60 -7.72
C TYR A 272 -8.51 -7.74 -7.64
N VAL A 273 -8.65 -6.44 -7.90
CA VAL A 273 -7.65 -5.42 -7.57
C VAL A 273 -8.13 -4.64 -6.35
N GLY A 274 -7.43 -4.80 -5.21
CA GLY A 274 -7.97 -4.45 -3.90
C GLY A 274 -9.30 -5.16 -3.67
N LYS A 275 -10.38 -4.39 -3.50
CA LYS A 275 -11.76 -4.87 -3.34
C LYS A 275 -12.58 -4.88 -4.63
N ASN A 276 -12.06 -4.35 -5.75
CA ASN A 276 -12.76 -4.34 -7.03
C ASN A 276 -12.69 -5.72 -7.70
N LEU A 277 -13.84 -6.32 -8.04
CA LEU A 277 -13.88 -7.47 -8.96
C LEU A 277 -13.58 -6.95 -10.38
N VAL A 278 -12.47 -7.40 -10.97
CA VAL A 278 -12.00 -6.89 -12.28
C VAL A 278 -12.17 -7.90 -13.42
N ALA A 279 -12.22 -9.19 -13.11
CA ALA A 279 -12.51 -10.25 -14.07
C ALA A 279 -13.10 -11.48 -13.37
N SER A 280 -14.05 -12.15 -14.02
CA SER A 280 -14.66 -13.37 -13.49
C SER A 280 -14.54 -14.52 -14.49
N GLY A 281 -14.44 -15.75 -13.96
CA GLY A 281 -14.33 -16.96 -14.77
C GLY A 281 -13.00 -17.11 -15.52
N VAL A 282 -11.93 -16.48 -15.03
CA VAL A 282 -10.59 -16.56 -15.62
C VAL A 282 -10.05 -17.97 -15.44
N LYS A 283 -9.61 -18.61 -16.53
CA LYS A 283 -9.26 -20.04 -16.51
C LYS A 283 -7.94 -20.31 -15.79
N ALA A 284 -7.88 -21.42 -15.05
CA ALA A 284 -6.67 -21.96 -14.46
C ALA A 284 -5.92 -22.86 -15.46
N ILE A 285 -5.19 -22.25 -16.40
CA ILE A 285 -4.49 -23.00 -17.46
C ILE A 285 -3.14 -23.53 -16.94
N THR A 286 -2.95 -24.86 -17.02
CA THR A 286 -1.69 -25.55 -16.68
C THR A 286 -0.73 -25.63 -17.88
N GLY A 287 0.53 -25.98 -17.62
CA GLY A 287 1.52 -26.36 -18.61
C GLY A 287 2.70 -25.38 -18.66
N PRO A 288 3.78 -25.71 -19.40
CA PRO A 288 4.96 -24.86 -19.51
C PRO A 288 4.68 -23.45 -20.08
N ASN A 289 3.62 -23.36 -20.90
CA ASN A 289 3.10 -22.11 -21.47
C ASN A 289 1.69 -21.80 -20.94
N GLY A 290 1.34 -22.37 -19.77
CA GLY A 290 0.04 -22.14 -19.13
C GLY A 290 -0.09 -20.71 -18.61
N GLY A 291 -1.27 -20.40 -18.09
CA GLY A 291 -1.63 -19.07 -17.57
C GLY A 291 -2.48 -18.23 -18.51
N ASN A 292 -2.98 -17.12 -17.98
CA ASN A 292 -3.81 -16.15 -18.67
C ASN A 292 -3.29 -14.74 -18.41
N THR A 293 -3.19 -13.95 -19.48
CA THR A 293 -3.06 -12.50 -19.39
C THR A 293 -4.43 -11.88 -19.59
N VAL A 294 -4.90 -11.15 -18.59
CA VAL A 294 -6.15 -10.40 -18.60
C VAL A 294 -5.81 -8.92 -18.74
N LYS A 295 -6.19 -8.32 -19.88
CA LYS A 295 -6.11 -6.88 -20.07
C LYS A 295 -7.44 -6.25 -19.67
N LEU A 296 -7.38 -5.30 -18.75
CA LEU A 296 -8.54 -4.58 -18.25
C LEU A 296 -8.82 -3.38 -19.17
N ASP A 297 -10.08 -3.04 -19.34
CA ASP A 297 -10.54 -1.88 -20.11
C ASP A 297 -10.33 -0.56 -19.34
N LYS A 298 -10.33 -0.63 -18.00
CA LYS A 298 -10.07 0.46 -17.07
C LYS A 298 -8.82 0.20 -16.23
N ALA A 299 -8.32 1.23 -15.57
CA ALA A 299 -7.22 1.15 -14.62
C ALA A 299 -7.80 1.12 -13.19
N TYR A 300 -7.57 0.04 -12.45
CA TYR A 300 -8.13 -0.13 -11.12
C TYR A 300 -7.09 0.22 -10.05
N ARG A 301 -7.43 1.12 -9.14
CA ARG A 301 -6.58 1.42 -7.98
C ARG A 301 -6.54 0.22 -7.05
N GLY A 302 -5.40 -0.16 -6.50
CA GLY A 302 -5.33 -1.09 -5.38
C GLY A 302 -3.91 -1.47 -4.97
N GLN A 303 -3.75 -1.91 -3.72
CA GLN A 303 -2.47 -2.39 -3.15
C GLN A 303 -2.37 -3.92 -3.18
N SER A 304 -3.37 -4.64 -3.68
CA SER A 304 -3.35 -6.10 -3.72
C SER A 304 -4.00 -6.64 -4.97
N LEU A 305 -3.55 -7.81 -5.42
CA LEU A 305 -4.19 -8.62 -6.44
C LEU A 305 -4.66 -9.92 -5.80
N THR A 306 -5.95 -10.23 -5.87
CA THR A 306 -6.54 -11.44 -5.29
C THR A 306 -7.16 -12.32 -6.36
N ALA A 307 -6.83 -13.61 -6.38
CA ALA A 307 -7.53 -14.63 -7.14
C ALA A 307 -8.37 -15.50 -6.21
N VAL A 308 -9.69 -15.49 -6.41
CA VAL A 308 -10.65 -16.33 -5.70
C VAL A 308 -10.97 -17.54 -6.58
N ILE A 309 -10.77 -18.74 -6.06
CA ILE A 309 -11.06 -19.97 -6.80
C ILE A 309 -12.57 -20.21 -6.76
N THR A 310 -13.23 -20.13 -7.93
CA THR A 310 -14.68 -20.32 -8.04
C THR A 310 -15.07 -21.74 -8.43
N SER A 311 -14.17 -22.48 -9.08
CA SER A 311 -14.36 -23.89 -9.40
C SER A 311 -13.04 -24.61 -9.59
N TRP A 312 -13.03 -25.92 -9.33
CA TRP A 312 -11.90 -26.80 -9.62
C TRP A 312 -12.37 -28.18 -10.06
N TYR A 313 -11.80 -28.68 -11.15
CA TYR A 313 -12.19 -29.91 -11.84
C TYR A 313 -11.02 -30.88 -12.06
N GLY A 314 -9.79 -30.47 -11.69
CA GLY A 314 -8.57 -31.26 -11.86
C GLY A 314 -8.25 -32.23 -10.72
N PRO A 315 -7.41 -33.25 -10.98
CA PRO A 315 -6.84 -34.12 -9.94
C PRO A 315 -5.80 -33.37 -9.05
N GLY A 316 -5.40 -32.17 -9.46
CA GLY A 316 -4.42 -31.32 -8.80
C GLY A 316 -4.95 -30.44 -7.68
N TRP A 317 -4.04 -29.70 -7.05
CA TRP A 317 -4.37 -28.70 -6.05
C TRP A 317 -4.99 -27.47 -6.68
N ALA A 318 -6.08 -26.98 -6.11
CA ALA A 318 -6.60 -25.65 -6.37
C ALA A 318 -5.57 -24.63 -5.89
N CYS A 319 -4.91 -23.98 -6.84
CA CYS A 319 -3.71 -23.22 -6.56
C CYS A 319 -3.44 -22.16 -7.62
N VAL A 320 -2.48 -21.29 -7.30
CA VAL A 320 -1.85 -20.34 -8.23
C VAL A 320 -0.35 -20.51 -8.07
N ALA A 321 0.34 -20.70 -9.19
CA ALA A 321 1.80 -20.81 -9.21
C ALA A 321 2.46 -19.46 -9.32
N ASP A 322 1.89 -18.57 -10.13
CA ASP A 322 2.40 -17.22 -10.31
C ASP A 322 1.24 -16.25 -10.55
N MET A 323 1.33 -15.07 -9.97
CA MET A 323 0.34 -14.01 -10.13
C MET A 323 1.01 -12.65 -10.07
N MET A 324 0.91 -11.94 -11.18
CA MET A 324 1.60 -10.67 -11.42
C MET A 324 0.64 -9.64 -12.00
N ALA A 325 0.94 -8.36 -11.81
CA ALA A 325 0.20 -7.26 -12.39
C ALA A 325 1.16 -6.26 -13.03
N LYS A 326 0.70 -5.51 -14.03
CA LYS A 326 1.40 -4.34 -14.54
C LYS A 326 0.68 -3.07 -14.13
N PRO A 327 1.43 -2.01 -13.80
CA PRO A 327 0.84 -0.70 -13.61
C PRO A 327 0.37 -0.13 -14.95
N CYS A 328 -0.71 0.64 -14.91
CA CYS A 328 -1.26 1.32 -16.07
C CYS A 328 -0.30 2.41 -16.54
N ALA A 329 0.21 2.29 -17.77
CA ALA A 329 1.06 3.29 -18.39
C ALA A 329 0.28 4.35 -19.20
N ASP A 330 -1.02 4.15 -19.43
CA ASP A 330 -1.87 5.10 -20.17
C ASP A 330 -2.53 6.09 -19.20
N GLU A 331 -2.03 7.33 -19.19
CA GLU A 331 -2.52 8.42 -18.35
C GLU A 331 -3.97 8.83 -18.67
N ASN A 332 -4.52 8.43 -19.83
CA ASN A 332 -5.90 8.75 -20.22
C ASN A 332 -6.89 7.62 -19.94
N LYS A 333 -6.41 6.49 -19.42
CA LYS A 333 -7.28 5.35 -19.13
C LYS A 333 -8.18 5.68 -17.95
N GLU A 334 -9.48 5.37 -18.08
CA GLU A 334 -10.45 5.62 -17.02
C GLU A 334 -10.02 4.91 -15.74
N VAL A 335 -10.02 5.63 -14.62
CA VAL A 335 -9.60 5.12 -13.30
C VAL A 335 -10.81 4.68 -12.50
N VAL A 336 -10.73 3.49 -11.92
CA VAL A 336 -11.72 2.96 -10.98
C VAL A 336 -11.12 2.91 -9.58
N GLU A 337 -11.71 3.69 -8.68
CA GLU A 337 -11.32 3.76 -7.27
C GLU A 337 -11.81 2.53 -6.48
N GLN A 338 -11.30 2.34 -5.26
CA GLN A 338 -11.76 1.26 -4.39
C GLN A 338 -13.25 1.44 -4.01
N PRO A 339 -14.08 0.39 -4.03
CA PRO A 339 -15.45 0.48 -3.55
C PRO A 339 -15.46 0.65 -2.03
N ALA A 340 -16.43 1.41 -1.52
CA ALA A 340 -16.57 1.62 -0.09
C ALA A 340 -17.23 0.42 0.61
N ALA A 341 -18.07 -0.34 -0.09
CA ALA A 341 -18.80 -1.48 0.46
C ALA A 341 -18.78 -2.72 -0.45
N ASP A 342 -19.13 -3.87 0.13
CA ASP A 342 -19.36 -5.12 -0.59
C ASP A 342 -20.72 -5.14 -1.32
N GLU A 343 -21.00 -6.23 -2.03
CA GLU A 343 -22.26 -6.43 -2.77
C GLU A 343 -23.54 -6.42 -1.91
N ASN A 344 -23.40 -6.61 -0.59
CA ASN A 344 -24.50 -6.55 0.37
C ASN A 344 -24.62 -5.16 1.04
N GLY A 345 -23.78 -4.21 0.62
CA GLY A 345 -23.69 -2.87 1.18
C GLY A 345 -22.91 -2.81 2.49
N ASN A 346 -22.20 -3.85 2.92
CA ASN A 346 -21.37 -3.78 4.12
C ASN A 346 -20.10 -2.97 3.82
N ILE A 347 -19.88 -1.89 4.57
CA ILE A 347 -18.71 -1.02 4.41
C ILE A 347 -17.44 -1.79 4.75
N TYR A 348 -16.43 -1.69 3.89
CA TYR A 348 -15.10 -2.22 4.18
C TYR A 348 -14.43 -1.36 5.27
N LEU A 349 -14.10 -1.98 6.40
CA LEU A 349 -13.34 -1.36 7.48
C LEU A 349 -11.84 -1.66 7.32
N SER A 350 -10.98 -0.69 7.64
CA SER A 350 -9.53 -0.77 7.41
C SER A 350 -8.71 -1.00 8.68
N SER A 351 -9.11 -0.38 9.79
CA SER A 351 -8.36 -0.43 11.04
C SER A 351 -9.23 -0.07 12.23
N ALA A 352 -8.76 -0.42 13.43
CA ALA A 352 -9.43 -0.10 14.68
C ALA A 352 -8.44 0.49 15.68
N THR A 353 -8.91 1.47 16.45
CA THR A 353 -8.17 2.07 17.56
C THR A 353 -9.06 2.10 18.80
N CYS A 354 -8.43 2.14 19.98
CA CYS A 354 -9.18 2.21 21.21
C CYS A 354 -8.57 3.23 22.18
N THR A 355 -9.43 3.99 22.83
CA THR A 355 -9.09 5.09 23.75
C THR A 355 -9.50 4.72 25.16
N GLY A 356 -8.69 5.08 26.16
CA GLY A 356 -9.01 4.92 27.58
C GLY A 356 -9.03 3.49 28.13
N PHE A 357 -8.63 2.50 27.32
CA PHE A 357 -8.38 1.15 27.80
C PHE A 357 -6.89 0.94 28.11
N THR A 358 -6.62 0.00 29.01
CA THR A 358 -5.25 -0.36 29.41
C THR A 358 -5.06 -1.86 29.32
N SER A 359 -3.82 -2.30 29.15
CA SER A 359 -3.43 -3.72 29.17
C SER A 359 -4.03 -4.57 28.05
N PHE A 360 -3.56 -4.33 26.82
CA PHE A 360 -3.90 -5.14 25.65
C PHE A 360 -3.10 -6.44 25.60
N GLY A 361 -3.78 -7.50 25.18
CA GLY A 361 -3.25 -8.82 24.87
C GLY A 361 -4.02 -9.44 23.71
N SER A 362 -3.85 -10.73 23.47
CA SER A 362 -4.36 -11.40 22.27
C SER A 362 -5.89 -11.41 22.14
N ILE A 363 -6.64 -11.28 23.24
CA ILE A 363 -8.12 -11.37 23.23
C ILE A 363 -8.83 -10.01 23.38
N ASN A 364 -8.10 -8.93 23.67
CA ASN A 364 -8.70 -7.63 23.96
C ASN A 364 -8.11 -6.46 23.16
N ALA A 365 -7.40 -6.75 22.06
CA ALA A 365 -6.73 -5.78 21.19
C ALA A 365 -7.70 -5.03 20.25
N PRO A 366 -7.35 -3.81 19.79
CA PRO A 366 -8.22 -3.04 18.88
C PRO A 366 -8.68 -3.80 17.65
N ALA A 367 -7.80 -4.51 16.96
CA ALA A 367 -8.11 -5.20 15.70
C ALA A 367 -9.17 -6.31 15.83
N ASN A 368 -9.44 -6.79 17.04
CA ASN A 368 -10.42 -7.84 17.28
C ASN A 368 -11.86 -7.40 16.97
N VAL A 369 -12.15 -6.10 16.91
CA VAL A 369 -13.50 -5.63 16.56
C VAL A 369 -13.83 -5.76 15.07
N LEU A 370 -12.86 -6.23 14.26
CA LEU A 370 -12.96 -6.38 12.81
C LEU A 370 -12.93 -7.85 12.38
N ASP A 371 -12.75 -8.80 13.31
CA ASP A 371 -12.50 -10.21 12.97
C ASP A 371 -13.80 -11.05 12.88
N GLY A 372 -14.95 -10.45 13.21
CA GLY A 372 -16.25 -11.11 13.26
C GLY A 372 -16.38 -12.19 14.35
N ASN A 373 -15.38 -12.31 15.24
CA ASN A 373 -15.34 -13.28 16.31
C ASN A 373 -15.81 -12.64 17.62
N GLN A 374 -16.97 -13.08 18.07
CA GLN A 374 -17.66 -12.54 19.24
C GLN A 374 -16.97 -12.85 20.59
N THR A 375 -15.91 -13.67 20.57
CA THR A 375 -15.15 -14.05 21.77
C THR A 375 -13.90 -13.19 22.00
N THR A 376 -13.46 -12.50 20.95
CA THR A 376 -12.39 -11.51 20.96
C THR A 376 -13.00 -10.11 20.98
N VAL A 377 -12.32 -9.15 21.59
CA VAL A 377 -12.88 -7.81 21.82
C VAL A 377 -11.83 -6.73 21.69
N CYS A 378 -12.23 -5.46 21.64
CA CYS A 378 -11.45 -4.37 22.21
C CYS A 378 -12.07 -3.92 23.54
N GLY A 379 -11.28 -3.93 24.61
CA GLY A 379 -11.76 -3.45 25.91
C GLY A 379 -10.91 -3.82 27.11
N SER A 380 -11.27 -3.28 28.27
CA SER A 380 -10.67 -3.61 29.57
C SER A 380 -11.61 -3.24 30.73
N ASN A 381 -11.11 -3.03 31.94
CA ASN A 381 -11.94 -2.61 33.06
C ASN A 381 -12.62 -1.26 32.79
N TYR A 382 -13.90 -1.17 33.16
CA TYR A 382 -14.64 0.07 33.02
C TYR A 382 -14.11 1.16 33.95
N ASN A 383 -13.94 2.38 33.43
CA ASN A 383 -13.55 3.54 34.21
C ASN A 383 -14.32 4.78 33.73
N ALA A 384 -15.39 5.13 34.45
CA ALA A 384 -16.24 6.28 34.14
C ALA A 384 -15.54 7.66 34.22
N SER A 385 -14.31 7.74 34.75
CA SER A 385 -13.56 9.00 34.83
C SER A 385 -12.73 9.32 33.58
N VAL A 386 -12.67 8.41 32.61
CA VAL A 386 -12.00 8.58 31.33
C VAL A 386 -12.93 8.15 30.21
N GLU A 387 -12.82 8.77 29.04
CA GLU A 387 -13.52 8.27 27.86
C GLU A 387 -12.96 6.90 27.50
N GLN A 388 -13.84 5.91 27.35
CA GLN A 388 -13.51 4.60 26.84
C GLN A 388 -14.24 4.39 25.53
N SER A 389 -13.50 4.34 24.43
CA SER A 389 -14.09 4.29 23.09
C SER A 389 -13.32 3.37 22.16
N VAL A 390 -14.03 2.85 21.17
CA VAL A 390 -13.48 2.07 20.06
C VAL A 390 -13.83 2.81 18.77
N THR A 391 -12.84 3.07 17.92
CA THR A 391 -13.03 3.71 16.62
C THR A 391 -12.59 2.75 15.52
N VAL A 392 -13.48 2.47 14.57
CA VAL A 392 -13.18 1.70 13.35
C VAL A 392 -13.17 2.63 12.15
N ASN A 393 -12.05 2.65 11.42
CA ASN A 393 -11.88 3.46 10.22
C ASN A 393 -12.38 2.70 9.00
N PHE A 394 -12.95 3.43 8.05
CA PHE A 394 -13.38 2.88 6.77
C PHE A 394 -12.17 2.72 5.84
N ASN A 395 -12.33 1.88 4.83
CA ASN A 395 -11.37 1.78 3.74
C ASN A 395 -11.49 2.97 2.80
N VAL A 396 -12.72 3.39 2.52
CA VAL A 396 -13.06 4.56 1.70
C VAL A 396 -14.13 5.34 2.43
N ARG A 397 -14.00 6.68 2.46
CA ARG A 397 -15.06 7.55 3.00
C ARG A 397 -16.36 7.31 2.24
N THR A 398 -17.45 7.18 2.96
CA THR A 398 -18.77 6.96 2.37
C THR A 398 -19.89 7.42 3.30
N TYR A 399 -21.13 7.29 2.85
CA TYR A 399 -22.33 7.54 3.62
C TYR A 399 -22.75 6.28 4.37
N VAL A 400 -23.05 6.42 5.66
CA VAL A 400 -23.47 5.33 6.55
C VAL A 400 -24.98 5.36 6.72
N SER A 401 -25.67 4.23 6.53
CA SER A 401 -27.12 4.10 6.74
C SER A 401 -27.49 3.24 7.96
N GLU A 402 -26.69 2.21 8.24
CA GLU A 402 -26.90 1.30 9.38
C GLU A 402 -25.57 1.07 10.10
N ILE A 403 -25.63 0.91 11.42
CA ILE A 403 -24.49 0.57 12.26
C ILE A 403 -24.90 -0.58 13.17
N PHE A 404 -24.14 -1.67 13.15
CA PHE A 404 -24.29 -2.77 14.08
C PHE A 404 -23.13 -2.75 15.07
N VAL A 405 -23.44 -2.88 16.36
CA VAL A 405 -22.44 -2.99 17.43
C VAL A 405 -22.80 -4.15 18.34
N GLN A 406 -21.81 -4.99 18.62
CA GLN A 406 -21.96 -6.13 19.50
C GLN A 406 -21.03 -6.04 20.72
N CYS A 407 -21.54 -6.42 21.89
CA CYS A 407 -20.73 -6.69 23.08
C CYS A 407 -20.30 -8.16 23.08
N LYS A 408 -19.18 -8.48 23.74
CA LYS A 408 -18.68 -9.85 23.91
C LYS A 408 -19.79 -10.85 24.24
N ASP A 409 -19.78 -12.00 23.58
CA ASP A 409 -20.62 -13.13 24.00
C ASP A 409 -20.05 -13.74 25.30
N GLU A 410 -20.81 -13.64 26.39
CA GLU A 410 -20.47 -14.25 27.67
C GLU A 410 -21.39 -15.41 28.04
N GLY A 411 -22.27 -15.85 27.13
CA GLY A 411 -23.20 -16.96 27.31
C GLY A 411 -24.24 -16.77 28.43
N THR A 412 -24.22 -15.63 29.12
CA THR A 412 -25.12 -15.27 30.23
C THR A 412 -25.48 -13.79 30.17
N THR A 413 -26.75 -13.46 30.34
CA THR A 413 -27.23 -12.07 30.46
C THR A 413 -27.25 -11.67 31.94
N THR A 414 -26.73 -10.49 32.29
CA THR A 414 -26.66 -10.05 33.70
C THR A 414 -27.61 -8.94 34.09
N ASN A 415 -28.06 -8.12 33.14
CA ASN A 415 -29.12 -7.14 33.39
C ASN A 415 -30.48 -7.74 33.05
N GLU A 416 -31.55 -7.27 33.71
CA GLU A 416 -32.94 -7.68 33.43
C GLU A 416 -33.32 -7.47 31.95
N ASP A 417 -32.65 -6.53 31.28
CA ASP A 417 -32.87 -6.17 29.89
C ASP A 417 -31.89 -6.82 28.90
N GLY A 418 -31.02 -7.72 29.36
CA GLY A 418 -30.07 -8.45 28.52
C GLY A 418 -28.76 -7.72 28.19
N SER A 419 -28.58 -6.47 28.63
CA SER A 419 -27.40 -5.66 28.32
C SER A 419 -26.27 -5.80 29.37
N ARG A 420 -25.08 -5.28 29.03
CA ARG A 420 -23.97 -5.03 29.98
C ARG A 420 -23.80 -3.55 30.33
N GLY A 421 -24.46 -2.65 29.61
CA GLY A 421 -24.18 -1.23 29.64
C GLY A 421 -24.76 -0.53 28.42
N THR A 422 -24.26 0.67 28.15
CA THR A 422 -24.75 1.52 27.05
C THR A 422 -23.60 2.13 26.27
N TYR A 423 -23.87 2.40 25.00
CA TYR A 423 -22.99 3.08 24.06
C TYR A 423 -23.61 4.37 23.54
N ASP A 424 -22.76 5.36 23.29
CA ASP A 424 -23.04 6.42 22.33
C ASP A 424 -22.25 6.13 21.05
N ILE A 425 -22.87 6.30 19.90
CA ILE A 425 -22.30 5.98 18.59
C ILE A 425 -22.20 7.27 17.78
N TYR A 426 -21.01 7.50 17.23
CA TYR A 426 -20.67 8.64 16.40
C TYR A 426 -20.22 8.16 15.03
N VAL A 427 -20.64 8.89 13.99
CA VAL A 427 -19.97 8.85 12.69
C VAL A 427 -18.94 9.98 12.69
N VAL A 428 -17.71 9.65 12.31
CA VAL A 428 -16.59 10.60 12.26
C VAL A 428 -16.30 10.92 10.79
N ASN A 429 -16.14 12.20 10.47
CA ASN A 429 -15.73 12.66 9.14
C ASN A 429 -14.62 13.70 9.28
N ASN A 430 -13.42 13.42 8.78
CA ASN A 430 -12.25 14.30 8.92
C ASN A 430 -11.99 14.74 10.38
N GLY A 431 -12.23 13.85 11.34
CA GLY A 431 -12.07 14.14 12.77
C GLY A 431 -13.23 14.90 13.43
N VAL A 432 -14.29 15.23 12.70
CA VAL A 432 -15.53 15.79 13.26
C VAL A 432 -16.44 14.64 13.70
N GLU A 433 -16.78 14.58 14.99
CA GLU A 433 -17.63 13.53 15.56
C GLU A 433 -19.11 13.95 15.56
N THR A 434 -19.95 13.25 14.81
CA THR A 434 -21.41 13.45 14.77
C THR A 434 -22.10 12.35 15.56
N LEU A 435 -22.76 12.69 16.67
CA LEU A 435 -23.54 11.73 17.46
C LEU A 435 -24.75 11.26 16.65
N VAL A 436 -24.82 9.98 16.33
CA VAL A 436 -25.92 9.38 15.54
C VAL A 436 -26.86 8.53 16.38
N ALA A 437 -26.42 7.99 17.50
CA ALA A 437 -27.28 7.31 18.47
C ALA A 437 -26.71 7.37 19.88
N SER A 438 -27.58 7.50 20.88
CA SER A 438 -27.18 7.54 22.29
C SER A 438 -27.95 6.51 23.12
N GLY A 439 -27.30 5.98 24.15
CA GLY A 439 -27.89 4.97 25.04
C GLY A 439 -28.15 3.61 24.37
N VAL A 440 -27.42 3.31 23.29
CA VAL A 440 -27.51 2.04 22.55
C VAL A 440 -27.09 0.91 23.48
N LYS A 441 -27.87 -0.17 23.56
CA LYS A 441 -27.60 -1.24 24.53
C LYS A 441 -26.38 -2.06 24.12
N ALA A 442 -25.51 -2.35 25.07
CA ALA A 442 -24.42 -3.31 24.92
C ALA A 442 -24.96 -4.74 25.06
N MET A 443 -25.58 -5.26 23.99
CA MET A 443 -26.22 -6.58 24.00
C MET A 443 -25.19 -7.71 23.83
N THR A 444 -25.29 -8.74 24.66
CA THR A 444 -24.44 -9.96 24.65
C THR A 444 -25.23 -11.17 24.12
N GLY A 445 -24.53 -12.26 23.78
CA GLY A 445 -25.10 -13.50 23.24
C GLY A 445 -24.68 -13.79 21.80
N THR A 446 -24.84 -15.04 21.38
CA THR A 446 -24.40 -15.55 20.06
C THR A 446 -25.08 -14.87 18.86
N ASP A 447 -26.31 -14.39 19.07
CA ASP A 447 -27.08 -13.53 18.14
C ASP A 447 -27.30 -12.12 18.74
N GLY A 448 -26.49 -11.76 19.74
CA GLY A 448 -26.58 -10.49 20.44
C GLY A 448 -26.06 -9.32 19.61
N GLY A 449 -26.51 -8.12 19.91
CA GLY A 449 -26.04 -6.89 19.27
C GLY A 449 -27.15 -5.86 19.17
N SER A 450 -26.76 -4.64 18.84
CA SER A 450 -27.70 -3.55 18.59
C SER A 450 -27.49 -3.04 17.17
N LEU A 451 -28.56 -3.11 16.38
CA LEU A 451 -28.63 -2.45 15.08
C LEU A 451 -29.20 -1.05 15.27
N VAL A 452 -28.49 -0.06 14.74
CA VAL A 452 -28.90 1.34 14.67
C VAL A 452 -29.12 1.67 13.20
N THR A 453 -30.36 1.96 12.83
CA THR A 453 -30.72 2.47 11.50
C THR A 453 -30.81 3.99 11.58
N LEU A 454 -30.14 4.69 10.67
CA LEU A 454 -30.14 6.14 10.62
C LEU A 454 -31.30 6.65 9.77
N ASP A 455 -31.99 7.69 10.24
CA ASP A 455 -33.09 8.32 9.49
C ASP A 455 -32.61 8.94 8.17
N LYS A 456 -31.35 9.36 8.12
CA LYS A 456 -30.64 9.84 6.94
C LYS A 456 -29.21 9.33 6.98
N SER A 457 -28.65 9.04 5.81
CA SER A 457 -27.26 8.61 5.75
C SER A 457 -26.33 9.75 6.19
N VAL A 458 -25.27 9.40 6.91
CA VAL A 458 -24.27 10.36 7.41
C VAL A 458 -22.93 10.04 6.79
N GLU A 459 -22.30 11.03 6.15
CA GLU A 459 -20.96 10.85 5.58
C GLU A 459 -19.93 10.66 6.69
N GLY A 460 -19.03 9.70 6.52
CA GLY A 460 -17.94 9.47 7.45
C GLY A 460 -16.79 8.66 6.87
N ASP A 461 -15.64 8.77 7.54
CA ASP A 461 -14.46 7.93 7.35
C ASP A 461 -14.19 7.01 8.55
N ALA A 462 -14.98 7.10 9.63
CA ALA A 462 -14.94 6.16 10.74
C ALA A 462 -16.25 6.10 11.54
N ILE A 463 -16.40 5.04 12.34
CA ILE A 463 -17.41 4.91 13.40
C ILE A 463 -16.70 4.86 14.74
N LYS A 464 -17.14 5.71 15.68
CA LYS A 464 -16.66 5.73 17.07
C LYS A 464 -17.78 5.31 18.00
N VAL A 465 -17.52 4.28 18.80
CA VAL A 465 -18.42 3.76 19.84
C VAL A 465 -17.84 4.13 21.20
N VAL A 466 -18.53 4.98 21.96
CA VAL A 466 -18.15 5.42 23.30
C VAL A 466 -18.95 4.63 24.34
N ILE A 467 -18.27 4.01 25.31
CA ILE A 467 -18.91 3.27 26.39
C ILE A 467 -19.36 4.25 27.48
N THR A 468 -20.67 4.46 27.60
CA THR A 468 -21.25 5.44 28.53
C THR A 468 -21.63 4.86 29.89
N SER A 469 -21.90 3.56 29.95
CA SER A 469 -22.11 2.86 31.22
C SER A 469 -21.69 1.40 31.11
N TRP A 470 -21.33 0.78 32.24
CA TRP A 470 -21.03 -0.64 32.31
C TRP A 470 -21.46 -1.24 33.65
N GLN A 471 -21.92 -2.48 33.63
CA GLN A 471 -22.38 -3.23 34.78
C GLN A 471 -21.81 -4.66 34.80
N GLY A 472 -21.51 -5.13 36.02
CA GLY A 472 -20.94 -6.45 36.26
C GLY A 472 -19.41 -6.45 36.31
N SER A 473 -18.85 -7.65 36.44
CA SER A 473 -17.40 -7.87 36.57
C SER A 473 -16.68 -8.12 35.24
N ALA A 474 -17.42 -8.12 34.13
CA ALA A 474 -16.89 -8.28 32.78
C ALA A 474 -16.18 -7.01 32.30
N TRP A 475 -15.28 -7.14 31.34
CA TRP A 475 -14.62 -5.99 30.72
C TRP A 475 -15.61 -5.13 29.95
N ALA A 476 -15.53 -3.81 30.11
CA ALA A 476 -16.13 -2.87 29.17
C ALA A 476 -15.46 -3.03 27.83
N CYS A 477 -16.25 -3.42 26.83
CA CYS A 477 -15.70 -3.85 25.56
C CYS A 477 -16.70 -3.74 24.41
N VAL A 478 -16.15 -3.69 23.20
CA VAL A 478 -16.86 -3.90 21.95
C VAL A 478 -16.25 -5.15 21.30
N ALA A 479 -17.08 -6.07 20.83
CA ALA A 479 -16.66 -7.31 20.17
C ALA A 479 -16.67 -7.18 18.66
N ASP A 480 -17.66 -6.48 18.11
CA ASP A 480 -17.80 -6.32 16.66
C ASP A 480 -18.46 -4.98 16.35
N ILE A 481 -18.01 -4.36 15.26
CA ILE A 481 -18.64 -3.19 14.65
C ILE A 481 -18.72 -3.44 13.15
N SER A 482 -19.90 -3.30 12.58
CA SER A 482 -20.10 -3.25 11.13
C SER A 482 -21.06 -2.14 10.76
N ALA A 483 -21.04 -1.74 9.49
CA ALA A 483 -21.86 -0.66 9.00
C ALA A 483 -22.29 -0.92 7.56
N LYS A 484 -23.43 -0.36 7.19
CA LYS A 484 -23.89 -0.37 5.81
C LYS A 484 -23.78 0.97 5.14
N GLU A 485 -23.43 0.91 3.88
CA GLU A 485 -23.44 2.05 2.98
C GLU A 485 -24.87 2.55 2.80
N GLY A 486 -25.01 3.87 2.79
CA GLY A 486 -26.23 4.57 2.48
C GLY A 486 -26.06 5.37 1.19
N GLU A 487 -27.19 5.77 0.62
CA GLU A 487 -27.15 6.78 -0.44
C GLU A 487 -26.76 8.12 0.16
N ALA A 488 -25.99 8.90 -0.59
CA ALA A 488 -25.78 10.30 -0.26
C ALA A 488 -27.16 10.96 -0.08
N PRO A 489 -27.42 11.65 1.05
CA PRO A 489 -28.67 12.35 1.23
C PRO A 489 -28.84 13.35 0.09
N ALA A 490 -30.08 13.53 -0.37
CA ALA A 490 -30.38 14.53 -1.37
C ALA A 490 -29.81 15.88 -0.91
N ARG A 491 -28.89 16.43 -1.72
CA ARG A 491 -28.25 17.71 -1.47
C ARG A 491 -29.32 18.75 -1.15
N ASP A 492 -29.14 19.48 -0.07
CA ASP A 492 -30.02 20.61 0.22
C ASP A 492 -29.91 21.56 -0.98
N PRO A 493 -31.00 21.88 -1.69
CA PRO A 493 -30.93 22.79 -2.83
C PRO A 493 -30.33 24.15 -2.46
N TYR A 494 -30.36 24.55 -1.18
CA TYR A 494 -29.76 25.79 -0.69
C TYR A 494 -28.26 25.67 -0.34
N ASP A 495 -27.70 24.47 -0.25
CA ASP A 495 -26.27 24.23 -0.05
C ASP A 495 -25.56 24.15 -1.42
N VAL A 496 -25.21 25.32 -1.96
CA VAL A 496 -24.66 25.50 -3.32
C VAL A 496 -23.17 25.17 -3.40
N ASN A 497 -22.44 25.18 -2.29
CA ASN A 497 -21.04 24.77 -2.27
C ASN A 497 -20.83 23.30 -1.88
N GLY A 498 -21.86 22.63 -1.36
CA GLY A 498 -21.84 21.21 -1.00
C GLY A 498 -21.09 20.92 0.30
N ASP A 499 -20.93 21.93 1.17
CA ASP A 499 -20.20 21.80 2.44
C ASP A 499 -21.06 21.32 3.60
N GLY A 500 -22.35 21.06 3.34
CA GLY A 500 -23.33 20.59 4.31
C GLY A 500 -23.96 21.70 5.16
N MET A 501 -23.61 22.97 4.94
CA MET A 501 -24.17 24.11 5.67
C MET A 501 -24.69 25.19 4.73
N VAL A 502 -25.99 25.46 4.80
CA VAL A 502 -26.59 26.61 4.13
C VAL A 502 -26.12 27.91 4.78
N SER A 503 -25.21 28.62 4.11
CA SER A 503 -24.46 29.76 4.65
C SER A 503 -24.17 30.83 3.60
N ILE A 504 -23.47 31.90 4.00
CA ILE A 504 -23.07 32.95 3.06
C ILE A 504 -22.01 32.46 2.07
N ALA A 505 -21.35 31.34 2.36
CA ALA A 505 -20.40 30.72 1.44
C ALA A 505 -21.12 30.20 0.18
N ASP A 506 -22.34 29.69 0.32
CA ASP A 506 -23.19 29.26 -0.80
C ASP A 506 -23.56 30.42 -1.72
N VAL A 507 -23.90 31.57 -1.11
CA VAL A 507 -24.14 32.81 -1.85
C VAL A 507 -22.90 33.25 -2.62
N SER A 508 -21.72 33.12 -2.01
CA SER A 508 -20.44 33.42 -2.70
C SER A 508 -20.23 32.49 -3.89
N THR A 509 -20.41 31.19 -3.71
CA THR A 509 -20.26 30.18 -4.77
C THR A 509 -21.23 30.45 -5.92
N LEU A 510 -22.50 30.76 -5.62
CA LEU A 510 -23.49 31.08 -6.65
C LEU A 510 -23.14 32.37 -7.40
N LEU A 511 -22.63 33.39 -6.71
CA LEU A 511 -22.15 34.64 -7.34
C LEU A 511 -20.90 34.43 -8.20
N ASP A 512 -19.97 33.59 -7.74
CA ASP A 512 -18.76 33.24 -8.49
C ASP A 512 -19.14 32.51 -9.79
N TYR A 513 -20.13 31.61 -9.74
CA TYR A 513 -20.70 30.99 -10.94
C TYR A 513 -21.31 32.02 -11.89
N LEU A 514 -22.17 32.91 -11.38
CA LEU A 514 -22.81 33.97 -12.20
C LEU A 514 -21.78 34.94 -12.80
N SER A 515 -20.63 35.11 -12.16
CA SER A 515 -19.51 35.91 -12.67
C SER A 515 -18.68 35.18 -13.75
N GLY A 516 -18.90 33.87 -13.92
CA GLY A 516 -18.12 32.99 -14.80
C GLY A 516 -16.77 32.57 -14.22
N ALA A 517 -16.54 32.77 -12.92
CA ALA A 517 -15.30 32.39 -12.25
C ALA A 517 -15.21 30.88 -12.00
N ILE A 518 -16.35 30.21 -11.86
CA ILE A 518 -16.46 28.76 -11.64
C ILE A 518 -17.59 28.14 -12.46
N SER A 519 -17.60 26.81 -12.53
CA SER A 519 -18.74 26.00 -12.99
C SER A 519 -19.40 25.31 -11.79
N LEU A 520 -20.72 25.13 -11.84
CA LEU A 520 -21.47 24.31 -10.88
C LEU A 520 -21.71 22.91 -11.45
N GLU A 521 -21.98 21.96 -10.57
CA GLU A 521 -22.46 20.63 -10.94
C GLU A 521 -23.85 20.71 -11.60
N ASP A 522 -24.17 19.75 -12.47
CA ASP A 522 -25.46 19.70 -13.15
C ASP A 522 -26.61 19.58 -12.15
N GLY A 523 -27.58 20.51 -12.24
CA GLY A 523 -28.75 20.56 -11.36
C GLY A 523 -28.56 21.35 -10.05
N VAL A 524 -27.41 22.01 -9.88
CA VAL A 524 -27.10 22.84 -8.71
C VAL A 524 -27.16 24.33 -9.09
N GLY A 525 -27.72 25.16 -8.20
CA GLY A 525 -27.75 26.62 -8.34
C GLY A 525 -29.05 27.21 -8.89
N ASP A 526 -29.98 26.39 -9.38
CA ASP A 526 -31.37 26.79 -9.69
C ASP A 526 -32.24 26.60 -8.45
N ILE A 527 -32.19 27.60 -7.56
CA ILE A 527 -32.75 27.59 -6.21
C ILE A 527 -34.26 27.80 -6.26
N ASP A 528 -34.74 28.64 -7.18
CA ASP A 528 -36.18 28.92 -7.35
C ASP A 528 -36.88 27.95 -8.33
N LYS A 529 -36.11 27.08 -8.98
CA LYS A 529 -36.56 25.99 -9.87
C LYS A 529 -37.22 26.50 -11.15
N ASP A 530 -36.79 27.67 -11.64
CA ASP A 530 -37.27 28.24 -12.89
C ASP A 530 -36.53 27.73 -14.14
N SER A 531 -35.59 26.78 -13.96
CA SER A 531 -34.69 26.21 -14.97
C SER A 531 -33.60 27.16 -15.48
N THR A 532 -33.36 28.30 -14.80
CA THR A 532 -32.33 29.27 -15.17
C THR A 532 -31.55 29.79 -13.97
N ILE A 533 -30.26 29.48 -13.91
CA ILE A 533 -29.40 30.00 -12.83
C ILE A 533 -29.09 31.48 -13.07
N ASN A 534 -29.63 32.35 -12.23
CA ASN A 534 -29.55 33.80 -12.34
C ASN A 534 -29.58 34.50 -10.95
N ILE A 535 -29.73 35.83 -10.92
CA ILE A 535 -29.70 36.61 -9.67
C ILE A 535 -30.94 36.37 -8.78
N ALA A 536 -32.04 35.87 -9.35
CA ALA A 536 -33.22 35.46 -8.61
C ALA A 536 -32.90 34.31 -7.66
N ASP A 537 -32.06 33.36 -8.08
CA ASP A 537 -31.58 32.26 -7.25
C ASP A 537 -30.80 32.73 -6.04
N VAL A 538 -29.94 33.74 -6.21
CA VAL A 538 -29.20 34.36 -5.09
C VAL A 538 -30.17 34.98 -4.09
N THR A 539 -31.26 35.59 -4.59
CA THR A 539 -32.29 36.19 -3.73
C THR A 539 -33.09 35.10 -3.01
N CYS A 540 -33.49 34.05 -3.71
CA CYS A 540 -34.20 32.90 -3.16
C CYS A 540 -33.35 32.20 -2.09
N LEU A 541 -32.05 32.04 -2.33
CA LEU A 541 -31.11 31.49 -1.37
C LEU A 541 -31.04 32.35 -0.10
N LEU A 542 -30.82 33.66 -0.25
CA LEU A 542 -30.79 34.61 0.89
C LEU A 542 -32.09 34.62 1.70
N ASP A 543 -33.25 34.50 1.04
CA ASP A 543 -34.56 34.47 1.69
C ASP A 543 -34.80 33.18 2.50
N ASN A 544 -34.10 32.10 2.17
CA ASN A 544 -34.21 30.79 2.83
C ASN A 544 -33.06 30.50 3.82
N MET A 545 -32.08 31.40 3.94
CA MET A 545 -31.05 31.35 4.98
C MET A 545 -31.62 31.86 6.32
N ALA A 546 -31.92 30.95 7.26
CA ALA A 546 -32.43 31.28 8.60
C ALA A 546 -31.34 31.27 9.68
#